data_AF-A0A0Q7TUX2-F1
#
_entry.id   AF-A0A0Q7TUX2-F1
#
_cell.length_a   1.000
_cell.length_b   1.000
_cell.length_c   1.000
_cell.angle_alpha   90.00
_cell.angle_beta   90.00
_cell.angle_gamma   90.00
#
_symmetry.space_group_name_H-M   'P 1'
#
loop_
_entity.id
_entity.type
_entity.pdbx_description
1 polymer ?
#
loop_
_entity_poly.entity_id
_entity_poly.type
_entity_poly.pdbx_seq_one_letter_code
_entity_poly.pdbx_strand_id
1 'polypeptide(L)'
;MAVGDPNSRTIRAKGEAVATSASSAQVEAGDLRRVWPVVVIFGLGVALVLFTTVLLQQKNARDVRAELQTEVEARVRTMQVGLGRYEDVVFALRTYLAGAGGFPGTAKFNDLAAGLLKQYDGVQALVWAPRVTAAARAEFEAHTSQSVLPGYRITERTQDGRWIPAGDRDEYFPVVGNKQARDEQAALGFDEGADPVRRRTLDRARDTGRPAATPAHQLFLPDRKLEWGTLIAWPVYAEAVPLTTIEERRAALLGFAIGVFRARRRS
;
A
#
# COMPACT_ATOMS: atom_id res chain seq x y z
N MET A 1 -81.55 34.73 -89.73
CA MET A 1 -80.30 35.39 -90.15
C MET A 1 -79.17 34.46 -89.72
N ALA A 2 -78.67 33.57 -90.57
CA ALA A 2 -77.68 33.83 -91.64
C ALA A 2 -76.39 34.41 -91.01
N VAL A 3 -75.16 33.89 -91.09
CA VAL A 3 -74.34 33.02 -91.96
C VAL A 3 -73.00 32.89 -91.17
N GLY A 4 -72.12 31.89 -91.21
CA GLY A 4 -71.97 30.67 -91.97
C GLY A 4 -70.68 29.93 -91.56
N ASP A 5 -70.73 28.60 -91.71
CA ASP A 5 -69.74 27.71 -92.35
C ASP A 5 -68.25 27.60 -91.89
N PRO A 6 -67.57 26.48 -92.20
CA PRO A 6 -66.88 25.63 -91.24
C PRO A 6 -65.44 25.30 -91.73
N ASN A 7 -64.77 24.35 -91.08
CA ASN A 7 -63.55 23.60 -91.47
C ASN A 7 -62.57 23.57 -90.29
N SER A 8 -61.92 22.49 -89.93
CA SER A 8 -61.88 21.14 -90.48
C SER A 8 -60.95 20.27 -89.62
N ARG A 9 -61.28 18.97 -89.56
CA ARG A 9 -60.36 17.82 -89.57
C ARG A 9 -59.47 17.51 -88.36
N THR A 10 -59.93 16.53 -87.59
CA THR A 10 -59.44 15.13 -87.51
C THR A 10 -57.93 14.80 -87.72
N ILE A 11 -57.44 13.93 -86.82
CA ILE A 11 -56.35 12.92 -86.94
C ILE A 11 -54.92 13.33 -86.49
N ARG A 12 -54.54 12.88 -85.27
CA ARG A 12 -53.31 12.10 -84.97
C ARG A 12 -53.28 11.79 -83.46
N ALA A 13 -53.68 10.60 -83.01
CA ALA A 13 -52.90 9.35 -83.01
C ALA A 13 -51.67 9.39 -82.09
N LYS A 14 -51.77 8.66 -80.97
CA LYS A 14 -50.81 7.60 -80.61
C LYS A 14 -49.35 8.05 -80.39
N GLY A 15 -49.14 9.26 -79.87
CA GLY A 15 -47.82 9.78 -79.46
C GLY A 15 -47.63 9.96 -77.95
N GLU A 16 -48.69 9.90 -77.14
CA GLU A 16 -48.61 10.35 -75.74
C GLU A 16 -48.15 9.27 -74.74
N ALA A 17 -48.39 7.98 -75.01
CA ALA A 17 -48.18 6.93 -74.01
C ALA A 17 -46.70 6.49 -73.81
N VAL A 18 -45.80 6.79 -74.75
CA VAL A 18 -44.36 6.47 -74.61
C VAL A 18 -43.58 7.63 -73.99
N ALA A 19 -44.08 8.87 -74.14
CA ALA A 19 -43.45 10.05 -73.54
C ALA A 19 -43.68 10.14 -72.02
N THR A 20 -44.79 9.55 -71.51
CA THR A 20 -45.12 9.65 -70.07
C THR A 20 -44.26 8.74 -69.19
N SER A 21 -43.86 7.55 -69.64
CA SER A 21 -43.04 6.63 -68.81
C SER A 21 -41.56 7.01 -68.75
N ALA A 22 -41.02 7.66 -69.80
CA ALA A 22 -39.67 8.22 -69.78
C ALA A 22 -39.59 9.49 -68.93
N SER A 23 -40.66 10.30 -68.93
CA SER A 23 -40.76 11.52 -68.13
C SER A 23 -40.87 11.22 -66.64
N SER A 24 -41.66 10.21 -66.21
CA SER A 24 -41.76 9.86 -64.78
C SER A 24 -40.45 9.31 -64.19
N ALA A 25 -39.66 8.55 -64.96
CA ALA A 25 -38.34 8.07 -64.53
C ALA A 25 -37.27 9.18 -64.51
N GLN A 26 -37.41 10.20 -65.36
CA GLN A 26 -36.50 11.37 -65.37
C GLN A 26 -36.82 12.37 -64.25
N VAL A 27 -38.08 12.47 -63.80
CA VAL A 27 -38.47 13.33 -62.67
C VAL A 27 -37.96 12.76 -61.33
N GLU A 28 -38.01 11.44 -61.12
CA GLU A 28 -37.44 10.82 -59.91
C GLU A 28 -35.91 10.94 -59.83
N ALA A 29 -35.20 10.85 -60.96
CA ALA A 29 -33.74 10.99 -61.00
C ALA A 29 -33.25 12.44 -60.74
N GLY A 30 -34.08 13.44 -61.07
CA GLY A 30 -33.80 14.86 -60.85
C GLY A 30 -33.88 15.28 -59.38
N ASP A 31 -34.88 14.77 -58.65
CA ASP A 31 -35.04 15.06 -57.22
C ASP A 31 -33.93 14.42 -56.39
N LEU A 32 -33.48 13.21 -56.76
CA LEU A 32 -32.40 12.50 -56.07
C LEU A 32 -31.06 13.27 -56.14
N ARG A 33 -30.77 13.93 -57.26
CA ARG A 33 -29.57 14.77 -57.44
C ARG A 33 -29.61 16.06 -56.61
N ARG A 34 -30.80 16.59 -56.32
CA ARG A 34 -30.98 17.84 -55.58
C ARG A 34 -30.87 17.64 -54.07
N VAL A 35 -31.27 16.47 -53.56
CA VAL A 35 -31.15 16.11 -52.15
C VAL A 35 -29.78 15.52 -51.78
N TRP A 36 -29.03 14.99 -52.75
CA TRP A 36 -27.68 14.47 -52.54
C TRP A 36 -26.72 15.41 -51.77
N PRO A 37 -26.56 16.70 -52.12
CA PRO A 37 -25.70 17.59 -51.36
C PRO A 37 -26.15 17.77 -49.90
N VAL A 38 -27.47 17.76 -49.63
CA VAL A 38 -28.03 17.88 -48.27
C VAL A 38 -27.73 16.62 -47.45
N VAL A 39 -27.86 15.43 -48.05
CA VAL A 39 -27.53 14.15 -47.41
C VAL A 39 -26.04 14.05 -47.09
N VAL A 40 -25.18 14.51 -48.00
CA VAL A 40 -23.72 14.54 -47.80
C VAL A 40 -23.34 15.48 -46.67
N ILE A 41 -23.90 16.70 -46.63
CA ILE A 41 -23.65 17.67 -45.55
C ILE A 41 -24.13 17.12 -44.20
N PHE A 42 -25.31 16.52 -44.16
CA PHE A 42 -25.86 15.92 -42.95
C PHE A 42 -25.00 14.74 -42.46
N GLY A 43 -24.58 13.86 -43.37
CA GLY A 43 -23.68 12.75 -43.06
C GLY A 43 -22.31 13.20 -42.54
N LEU A 44 -21.74 14.26 -43.12
CA LEU A 44 -20.51 14.91 -42.64
C LEU A 44 -20.67 15.48 -41.24
N GLY A 45 -21.81 16.12 -40.94
CA GLY A 45 -22.14 16.61 -39.60
C GLY A 45 -22.18 15.49 -38.56
N VAL A 46 -22.90 14.40 -38.86
CA VAL A 46 -22.99 13.23 -37.97
C VAL A 46 -21.62 12.59 -37.78
N ALA A 47 -20.83 12.43 -38.86
CA ALA A 47 -19.48 11.89 -38.77
C ALA A 47 -18.55 12.75 -37.91
N LEU A 48 -18.65 14.09 -38.00
CA LEU A 48 -17.87 15.01 -37.18
C LEU A 48 -18.25 14.93 -35.69
N VAL A 49 -19.55 14.81 -35.38
CA VAL A 49 -20.02 14.63 -34.00
C VAL A 49 -19.54 13.28 -33.43
N LEU A 50 -19.62 12.21 -34.21
CA LEU A 50 -19.12 10.89 -33.79
C LEU A 50 -17.60 10.92 -33.61
N PHE A 51 -16.86 11.54 -34.54
CA PHE A 51 -15.41 11.66 -34.48
C PHE A 51 -14.95 12.45 -33.25
N THR A 52 -15.57 13.60 -32.99
CA THR A 52 -15.26 14.39 -31.79
C THR A 52 -15.58 13.62 -30.51
N THR A 53 -16.72 12.93 -30.46
CA THR A 53 -17.12 12.10 -29.31
C THR A 53 -16.13 10.96 -29.04
N VAL A 54 -15.64 10.28 -30.08
CA VAL A 54 -14.63 9.22 -29.95
C VAL A 54 -13.30 9.79 -29.46
N LEU A 55 -12.86 10.94 -29.98
CA LEU A 55 -11.64 11.61 -29.51
C LEU A 55 -11.76 12.05 -28.04
N LEU A 56 -12.92 12.59 -27.64
CA LEU A 56 -13.23 12.97 -26.27
C LEU A 56 -13.21 11.75 -25.33
N GLN A 57 -13.80 10.62 -25.73
CA GLN A 57 -13.76 9.39 -24.93
C GLN A 57 -12.35 8.81 -24.80
N GLN A 58 -11.52 8.88 -25.85
CA GLN A 58 -10.12 8.42 -25.77
C GLN A 58 -9.29 9.29 -24.82
N LYS A 59 -9.56 10.59 -24.76
CA LYS A 59 -8.90 11.51 -23.82
C LYS A 59 -9.34 11.25 -22.37
N ASN A 60 -10.64 11.12 -22.15
CA ASN A 60 -11.19 10.82 -20.81
C ASN A 60 -10.71 9.46 -20.28
N ALA A 61 -10.60 8.44 -21.14
CA ALA A 61 -10.09 7.13 -20.73
C ALA A 61 -8.58 7.14 -20.39
N ARG A 62 -7.81 8.08 -20.96
CA ARG A 62 -6.40 8.31 -20.60
C ARG A 62 -6.29 9.08 -19.28
N ASP A 63 -7.11 10.11 -19.10
CA ASP A 63 -7.08 10.95 -17.90
C ASP A 63 -7.52 10.17 -16.65
N VAL A 64 -8.58 9.35 -16.74
CA VAL A 64 -9.02 8.48 -15.62
C VAL A 64 -8.00 7.40 -15.25
N ARG A 65 -7.23 6.89 -16.23
CA ARG A 65 -6.16 5.90 -15.99
C ARG A 65 -4.88 6.56 -15.47
N ALA A 66 -4.58 7.77 -15.93
CA ALA A 66 -3.47 8.57 -15.42
C ALA A 66 -3.74 8.99 -13.96
N GLU A 67 -4.96 9.39 -13.63
CA GLU A 67 -5.36 9.73 -12.26
C GLU A 67 -5.26 8.52 -11.32
N LEU A 68 -5.66 7.33 -11.77
CA LEU A 68 -5.49 6.06 -11.02
C LEU A 68 -4.01 5.68 -10.82
N GLN A 69 -3.16 5.83 -11.84
CA GLN A 69 -1.72 5.55 -11.73
C GLN A 69 -1.01 6.57 -10.83
N THR A 70 -1.41 7.83 -10.91
CA THR A 70 -0.85 8.90 -10.06
C THR A 70 -1.28 8.72 -8.61
N GLU A 71 -2.48 8.19 -8.35
CA GLU A 71 -2.94 7.88 -7.00
C GLU A 71 -2.25 6.65 -6.40
N VAL A 72 -1.94 5.62 -7.19
CA VAL A 72 -1.15 4.45 -6.74
C VAL A 72 0.33 4.81 -6.55
N GLU A 73 0.93 5.59 -7.45
CA GLU A 73 2.33 6.03 -7.32
C GLU A 73 2.52 7.08 -6.21
N ALA A 74 1.56 7.98 -6.00
CA ALA A 74 1.57 8.90 -4.86
C ALA A 74 1.38 8.13 -3.54
N ARG A 75 0.59 7.05 -3.51
CA ARG A 75 0.48 6.16 -2.34
C ARG A 75 1.80 5.44 -2.02
N VAL A 76 2.61 5.08 -3.02
CA VAL A 76 3.94 4.45 -2.82
C VAL A 76 5.02 5.48 -2.46
N ARG A 77 5.05 6.66 -3.10
CA ARG A 77 6.07 7.69 -2.84
C ARG A 77 5.87 8.42 -1.50
N THR A 78 4.63 8.61 -1.06
CA THR A 78 4.35 9.21 0.25
C THR A 78 4.69 8.26 1.40
N MET A 79 4.68 6.93 1.18
CA MET A 79 5.24 5.95 2.10
C MET A 79 6.78 6.03 2.14
N GLN A 80 7.45 6.15 0.98
CA GLN A 80 8.92 6.19 0.92
C GLN A 80 9.56 7.39 1.65
N VAL A 81 8.95 8.58 1.60
CA VAL A 81 9.50 9.78 2.25
C VAL A 81 9.32 9.79 3.77
N GLY A 82 8.28 9.12 4.29
CA GLY A 82 8.10 8.91 5.74
C GLY A 82 8.92 7.76 6.31
N LEU A 83 9.10 6.69 5.52
CA LEU A 83 9.84 5.50 5.94
C LEU A 83 11.34 5.75 6.13
N GLY A 84 11.98 6.58 5.28
CA GLY A 84 13.42 6.84 5.38
C GLY A 84 13.84 7.40 6.75
N ARG A 85 13.11 8.38 7.29
CA ARG A 85 13.40 8.98 8.61
C ARG A 85 13.14 8.01 9.77
N TYR A 86 12.22 7.05 9.61
CA TYR A 86 11.94 6.02 10.60
C TYR A 86 12.92 4.85 10.52
N GLU A 87 13.49 4.57 9.35
CA GLU A 87 14.59 3.63 9.21
C GLU A 87 15.85 4.16 9.91
N ASP A 88 16.19 5.44 9.76
CA ASP A 88 17.39 6.03 10.37
C ASP A 88 17.44 5.86 11.90
N VAL A 89 16.30 6.03 12.59
CA VAL A 89 16.26 5.87 14.06
C VAL A 89 16.48 4.42 14.49
N VAL A 90 15.90 3.47 13.77
CA VAL A 90 16.06 2.03 14.07
C VAL A 90 17.46 1.58 13.65
N PHE A 91 18.02 2.15 12.58
CA PHE A 91 19.38 1.92 12.15
C PHE A 91 20.39 2.35 13.21
N ALA A 92 20.22 3.55 13.77
CA ALA A 92 21.07 4.07 14.83
C ALA A 92 21.03 3.15 16.06
N LEU A 93 19.82 2.74 16.47
CA LEU A 93 19.64 1.81 17.58
C LEU A 93 20.31 0.46 17.30
N ARG A 94 20.06 -0.14 16.12
CA ARG A 94 20.72 -1.39 15.69
C ARG A 94 22.23 -1.27 15.75
N THR A 95 22.79 -0.19 15.21
CA THR A 95 24.24 -0.01 15.08
C THR A 95 24.89 0.04 16.46
N TYR A 96 24.27 0.76 17.38
CA TYR A 96 24.70 0.77 18.77
C TYR A 96 24.65 -0.61 19.44
N LEU A 97 23.53 -1.34 19.28
CA LEU A 97 23.36 -2.67 19.86
C LEU A 97 24.34 -3.70 19.27
N ALA A 98 24.61 -3.62 17.96
CA ALA A 98 25.61 -4.45 17.30
C ALA A 98 27.01 -4.21 17.89
N GLY A 99 27.43 -2.94 17.97
CA GLY A 99 28.73 -2.57 18.53
C GLY A 99 28.87 -2.86 20.04
N ALA A 100 27.75 -2.98 20.77
CA ALA A 100 27.72 -3.42 22.16
C ALA A 100 27.70 -4.96 22.32
N GLY A 101 27.58 -5.73 21.22
CA GLY A 101 27.42 -7.17 21.26
C GLY A 101 26.07 -7.66 21.80
N GLY A 102 25.03 -6.81 21.79
CA GLY A 102 23.71 -7.13 22.33
C GLY A 102 23.19 -6.06 23.29
N PHE A 103 22.55 -6.48 24.40
CA PHE A 103 21.95 -5.57 25.37
C PHE A 103 23.02 -4.93 26.29
N PRO A 104 23.20 -3.60 26.30
CA PRO A 104 24.22 -2.95 27.11
C PRO A 104 23.77 -2.67 28.56
N GLY A 105 22.58 -3.11 28.95
CA GLY A 105 21.93 -2.79 30.21
C GLY A 105 20.95 -1.62 30.12
N THR A 106 20.02 -1.56 31.08
CA THR A 106 18.86 -0.64 31.06
C THR A 106 19.25 0.83 31.01
N ALA A 107 20.23 1.26 31.81
CA ALA A 107 20.64 2.67 31.87
C ALA A 107 21.19 3.15 30.52
N LYS A 108 22.20 2.46 29.98
CA LYS A 108 22.84 2.80 28.71
C LYS A 108 21.86 2.76 27.53
N PHE A 109 20.98 1.74 27.50
CA PHE A 109 19.93 1.64 26.50
C PHE A 109 18.97 2.84 26.58
N ASN A 110 18.50 3.17 27.79
CA ASN A 110 17.56 4.27 28.01
C ASN A 110 18.16 5.64 27.65
N ASP A 111 19.44 5.86 27.96
CA ASP A 111 20.11 7.12 27.64
C ASP A 111 20.16 7.36 26.13
N LEU A 112 20.61 6.36 25.36
CA LEU A 112 20.61 6.44 23.90
C LEU A 112 19.18 6.59 23.35
N ALA A 113 18.27 5.72 23.77
CA ALA A 113 16.92 5.70 23.25
C ALA A 113 16.17 7.00 23.57
N ALA A 114 16.38 7.61 24.74
CA ALA A 114 15.82 8.91 25.07
C ALA A 114 16.35 10.02 24.16
N GLY A 115 17.64 10.00 23.82
CA GLY A 115 18.23 10.93 22.84
C GLY A 115 17.58 10.80 21.46
N LEU A 116 17.45 9.57 20.97
CA LEU A 116 16.82 9.28 19.69
C LEU A 116 15.33 9.70 19.67
N LEU A 117 14.56 9.37 20.71
CA LEU A 117 13.15 9.74 20.77
C LEU A 117 12.90 11.26 20.79
N LYS A 118 13.85 12.06 21.29
CA LYS A 118 13.78 13.54 21.23
C LYS A 118 14.01 14.09 19.83
N GLN A 119 14.76 13.38 18.98
CA GLN A 119 15.12 13.82 17.63
C GLN A 119 14.10 13.37 16.56
N TYR A 120 13.42 12.25 16.82
CA TYR A 120 12.53 11.60 15.86
C TYR A 120 11.07 11.65 16.32
N ASP A 121 10.40 12.74 15.99
CA ASP A 121 8.94 12.87 16.20
C ASP A 121 8.18 11.78 15.43
N GLY A 122 7.31 11.06 16.14
CA GLY A 122 6.50 9.97 15.58
C GLY A 122 6.96 8.56 15.96
N VAL A 123 8.15 8.42 16.55
CA VAL A 123 8.55 7.18 17.22
C VAL A 123 7.88 7.14 18.59
N GLN A 124 7.11 6.09 18.87
CA GLN A 124 6.47 5.89 20.16
C GLN A 124 7.38 5.17 21.15
N ALA A 125 8.11 4.17 20.68
CA ALA A 125 9.00 3.40 21.52
C ALA A 125 10.17 2.84 20.72
N LEU A 126 11.29 2.68 21.42
CA LEU A 126 12.46 1.96 20.95
C LEU A 126 12.67 0.74 21.83
N VAL A 127 12.83 -0.41 21.19
CA VAL A 127 12.76 -1.72 21.83
C VAL A 127 13.96 -2.57 21.42
N TRP A 128 14.47 -3.32 22.39
CA TRP A 128 15.40 -4.41 22.18
C TRP A 128 14.76 -5.73 22.59
N ALA A 129 14.71 -6.66 21.63
CA ALA A 129 14.21 -8.01 21.81
C ALA A 129 15.31 -9.03 21.44
N PRO A 130 16.08 -9.57 22.40
CA PRO A 130 17.08 -10.60 22.14
C PRO A 130 16.43 -11.89 21.65
N ARG A 131 17.21 -12.72 20.95
CA ARG A 131 16.84 -14.10 20.66
C ARG A 131 17.13 -14.97 21.87
N VAL A 132 16.13 -15.72 22.33
CA VAL A 132 16.27 -16.68 23.45
C VAL A 132 15.78 -18.04 22.98
N THR A 133 16.60 -19.08 23.06
CA THR A 133 16.19 -20.44 22.70
C THR A 133 15.39 -21.07 23.84
N ALA A 134 14.62 -22.12 23.54
CA ALA A 134 13.93 -22.93 24.54
C ALA A 134 14.83 -23.34 25.71
N ALA A 135 16.03 -23.84 25.39
CA ALA A 135 17.01 -24.29 26.39
C ALA A 135 17.53 -23.14 27.28
N ALA A 136 17.65 -21.92 26.73
CA ALA A 136 18.18 -20.78 27.46
C ALA A 136 17.12 -20.02 28.28
N ARG A 137 15.83 -20.29 28.09
CA ARG A 137 14.71 -19.52 28.67
C ARG A 137 14.81 -19.36 30.19
N ALA A 138 15.00 -20.47 30.91
CA ALA A 138 14.98 -20.45 32.38
C ALA A 138 16.14 -19.63 32.97
N GLU A 139 17.35 -19.81 32.42
CA GLU A 139 18.54 -19.04 32.80
C GLU A 139 18.38 -17.57 32.46
N PHE A 140 17.86 -17.27 31.26
CA PHE A 140 17.61 -15.92 30.80
C PHE A 140 16.60 -15.17 31.68
N GLU A 141 15.47 -15.79 32.04
CA GLU A 141 14.48 -15.19 32.94
C GLU A 141 15.07 -14.92 34.33
N ALA A 142 15.84 -15.87 34.87
CA ALA A 142 16.49 -15.71 36.18
C ALA A 142 17.52 -14.57 36.18
N HIS A 143 18.37 -14.50 35.15
CA HIS A 143 19.35 -13.44 35.01
C HIS A 143 18.68 -12.07 34.82
N THR A 144 17.69 -11.97 33.93
CA THR A 144 16.97 -10.73 33.63
C THR A 144 16.15 -10.25 34.82
N SER A 145 15.65 -11.18 35.64
CA SER A 145 14.95 -10.83 36.88
C SER A 145 15.85 -10.13 37.90
N GLN A 146 17.17 -10.35 37.86
CA GLN A 146 18.12 -9.71 38.76
C GLN A 146 18.65 -8.40 38.19
N SER A 147 18.85 -8.33 36.87
CA SER A 147 19.53 -7.21 36.20
C SER A 147 18.58 -6.14 35.62
N VAL A 148 17.33 -6.49 35.32
CA VAL A 148 16.39 -5.59 34.62
C VAL A 148 15.12 -5.33 35.41
N LEU A 149 14.38 -6.37 35.79
CA LEU A 149 13.08 -6.23 36.47
C LEU A 149 12.80 -7.43 37.40
N PRO A 150 12.64 -7.25 38.72
CA PRO A 150 12.23 -8.32 39.61
C PRO A 150 10.95 -9.01 39.14
N GLY A 151 10.98 -10.35 39.05
CA GLY A 151 9.86 -11.15 38.56
C GLY A 151 9.71 -11.20 37.04
N TYR A 152 10.73 -10.80 36.29
CA TYR A 152 10.74 -10.89 34.82
C TYR A 152 10.40 -12.31 34.35
N ARG A 153 9.43 -12.39 33.43
CA ARG A 153 9.01 -13.63 32.76
C ARG A 153 8.79 -13.34 31.28
N ILE A 154 9.09 -14.33 30.44
CA ILE A 154 8.65 -14.28 29.05
C ILE A 154 7.15 -14.54 29.03
N THR A 155 6.40 -13.59 28.49
CA THR A 155 4.94 -13.54 28.48
C THR A 155 4.41 -13.36 27.08
N GLU A 156 3.18 -13.79 26.87
CA GLU A 156 2.44 -13.56 25.64
C GLU A 156 1.04 -13.03 25.96
N ARG A 157 0.36 -12.57 24.92
CA ARG A 157 -0.98 -12.03 25.05
C ARG A 157 -1.99 -12.97 24.40
N THR A 158 -3.00 -13.34 25.18
CA THR A 158 -4.15 -14.12 24.70
C THR A 158 -5.04 -13.29 23.77
N GLN A 159 -5.94 -13.93 23.02
CA GLN A 159 -6.89 -13.23 22.11
C GLN A 159 -7.82 -12.27 22.87
N ASP A 160 -8.16 -12.61 24.10
CA ASP A 160 -8.92 -11.81 25.06
C ASP A 160 -8.08 -10.72 25.75
N GLY A 161 -6.81 -10.57 25.35
CA GLY A 161 -5.96 -9.46 25.73
C GLY A 161 -5.32 -9.59 27.10
N ARG A 162 -5.40 -10.76 27.76
CA ARG A 162 -4.71 -11.06 29.03
C ARG A 162 -3.26 -11.45 28.80
N TRP A 163 -2.40 -10.99 29.70
CA TRP A 163 -1.00 -11.39 29.80
C TRP A 163 -0.88 -12.73 30.50
N ILE A 164 -0.21 -13.68 29.86
CA ILE A 164 0.05 -15.03 30.40
C ILE A 164 1.53 -15.37 30.20
N PRO A 165 2.10 -16.32 30.96
CA PRO A 165 3.40 -16.88 30.63
C PRO A 165 3.41 -17.42 29.20
N ALA A 166 4.50 -17.19 28.48
CA ALA A 166 4.61 -17.67 27.10
C ALA A 166 4.57 -19.21 27.07
N GLY A 167 3.82 -19.76 26.11
CA GLY A 167 3.80 -21.20 25.86
C GLY A 167 5.15 -21.71 25.32
N ASP A 168 5.30 -23.01 25.20
CA ASP A 168 6.56 -23.60 24.74
C ASP A 168 6.81 -23.34 23.25
N ARG A 169 8.01 -22.83 22.94
CA ARG A 169 8.52 -22.54 21.59
C ARG A 169 10.01 -22.82 21.51
N ASP A 170 10.49 -23.11 20.30
CA ASP A 170 11.92 -23.31 20.02
C ASP A 170 12.76 -22.05 20.28
N GLU A 171 12.18 -20.88 19.99
CA GLU A 171 12.78 -19.58 20.21
C GLU A 171 11.74 -18.53 20.59
N TYR A 172 12.19 -17.55 21.37
CA TYR A 172 11.45 -16.41 21.88
C TYR A 172 12.19 -15.12 21.55
N PHE A 173 11.44 -14.02 21.45
CA PHE A 173 11.96 -12.67 21.28
C PHE A 173 11.42 -11.74 22.37
N PRO A 174 11.77 -11.99 23.64
CA PRO A 174 11.19 -11.26 24.76
C PRO A 174 11.72 -9.82 24.82
N VAL A 175 10.87 -8.86 25.12
CA VAL A 175 11.27 -7.46 25.27
C VAL A 175 12.09 -7.27 26.55
N VAL A 176 13.34 -6.82 26.42
CA VAL A 176 14.24 -6.54 27.58
C VAL A 176 14.57 -5.06 27.69
N GLY A 177 14.81 -4.39 26.57
CA GLY A 177 14.93 -2.94 26.51
C GLY A 177 13.66 -2.34 25.94
N ASN A 178 13.05 -1.38 26.63
CA ASN A 178 11.89 -0.68 26.11
C ASN A 178 11.86 0.74 26.68
N LYS A 179 12.16 1.71 25.81
CA LYS A 179 12.06 3.12 26.12
C LYS A 179 10.91 3.71 25.32
N GLN A 180 9.93 4.26 26.03
CA GLN A 180 8.79 4.93 25.43
C GLN A 180 9.02 6.45 25.37
N ALA A 181 8.42 7.09 24.38
CA ALA A 181 8.44 8.53 24.18
C ALA A 181 7.60 9.27 25.23
N ARG A 182 6.57 8.58 25.75
CA ARG A 182 5.75 9.03 26.87
C ARG A 182 6.07 8.18 28.09
N ASP A 183 5.69 8.67 29.26
CA ASP A 183 5.82 7.93 30.52
C ASP A 183 4.71 6.86 30.60
N GLU A 184 4.83 5.87 29.72
CA GLU A 184 3.94 4.73 29.56
C GLU A 184 4.68 3.47 30.05
N GLN A 185 3.96 2.54 30.67
CA GLN A 185 4.55 1.35 31.29
C GLN A 185 5.21 0.44 30.25
N ALA A 186 6.50 0.14 30.39
CA ALA A 186 7.22 -0.70 29.44
C ALA A 186 6.62 -2.12 29.35
N ALA A 187 6.43 -2.62 28.13
CA ALA A 187 5.96 -3.99 27.87
C ALA A 187 7.10 -5.02 28.02
N LEU A 188 7.85 -4.94 29.13
CA LEU A 188 8.96 -5.85 29.43
C LEU A 188 8.44 -7.29 29.55
N GLY A 189 9.17 -8.24 28.98
CA GLY A 189 8.82 -9.66 28.99
C GLY A 189 7.88 -10.09 27.87
N PHE A 190 7.25 -9.17 27.13
CA PHE A 190 6.40 -9.56 26.00
C PHE A 190 7.23 -10.26 24.91
N ASP A 191 6.81 -11.44 24.48
CA ASP A 191 7.42 -12.17 23.37
C ASP A 191 6.91 -11.61 22.02
N GLU A 192 7.76 -10.84 21.34
CA GLU A 192 7.50 -10.31 19.99
C GLU A 192 7.26 -11.43 18.97
N GLY A 193 7.75 -12.65 19.24
CA GLY A 193 7.56 -13.84 18.40
C GLY A 193 6.23 -14.56 18.62
N ALA A 194 5.46 -14.22 19.66
CA ALA A 194 4.19 -14.87 19.96
C ALA A 194 3.06 -14.38 19.04
N ASP A 195 3.12 -13.12 18.57
CA ASP A 195 2.17 -12.59 17.60
C ASP A 195 2.55 -13.04 16.17
N PRO A 196 1.65 -13.67 15.39
CA PRO A 196 1.99 -14.18 14.06
C PRO A 196 2.37 -13.10 13.04
N VAL A 197 1.83 -11.87 13.15
CA VAL A 197 2.15 -10.76 12.24
C VAL A 197 3.56 -10.26 12.53
N ARG A 198 3.89 -10.11 13.81
CA ARG A 198 5.23 -9.73 14.27
C ARG A 198 6.24 -10.81 13.93
N ARG A 199 5.96 -12.08 14.23
CA ARG A 199 6.84 -13.22 13.93
C ARG A 199 7.25 -13.29 12.47
N ARG A 200 6.30 -13.21 11.53
CA ARG A 200 6.61 -13.20 10.08
C ARG A 200 7.50 -12.02 9.68
N THR A 201 7.37 -10.88 10.37
CA THR A 201 8.20 -9.70 10.13
C THR A 201 9.61 -9.91 10.66
N LEU A 202 9.76 -10.46 11.87
CA LEU A 202 11.05 -10.83 12.45
C LEU A 202 11.80 -11.86 11.60
N ASP A 203 11.11 -12.92 11.16
CA ASP A 203 11.68 -13.96 10.30
C ASP A 203 12.19 -13.36 8.97
N ARG A 204 11.39 -12.49 8.33
CA ARG A 204 11.80 -11.80 7.11
C ARG A 204 13.00 -10.90 7.34
N ALA A 205 13.01 -10.13 8.42
CA ALA A 205 14.11 -9.24 8.75
C ALA A 205 15.41 -10.05 8.96
N ARG A 206 15.34 -11.14 9.75
CA ARG A 206 16.45 -12.08 9.98
C ARG A 206 16.98 -12.71 8.71
N ASP A 207 16.11 -13.22 7.85
CA ASP A 207 16.56 -14.00 6.68
C ASP A 207 17.10 -13.07 5.58
N THR A 208 16.54 -11.86 5.44
CA THR A 208 16.97 -10.88 4.43
C THR A 208 18.17 -10.01 4.87
N GLY A 209 18.43 -9.90 6.18
CA GLY A 209 19.45 -9.00 6.72
C GLY A 209 19.07 -7.51 6.64
N ARG A 210 17.83 -7.20 6.24
CA ARG A 210 17.31 -5.85 6.02
C ARG A 210 16.20 -5.53 7.03
N PRO A 211 15.91 -4.24 7.29
CA PRO A 211 14.76 -3.89 8.11
C PRO A 211 13.46 -4.39 7.46
N ALA A 212 12.50 -4.80 8.29
CA ALA A 212 11.17 -5.18 7.85
C ALA A 212 10.11 -4.52 8.73
N ALA A 213 9.05 -4.01 8.09
CA ALA A 213 7.92 -3.40 8.77
C ALA A 213 6.72 -4.35 8.82
N THR A 214 5.98 -4.34 9.93
CA THR A 214 4.67 -4.97 9.97
C THR A 214 3.66 -4.19 9.13
N PRO A 215 2.61 -4.82 8.59
CA PRO A 215 1.39 -4.11 8.27
C PRO A 215 0.88 -3.33 9.49
N ALA A 216 0.04 -2.32 9.26
CA ALA A 216 -0.65 -1.65 10.35
C ALA A 216 -1.43 -2.71 11.16
N HIS A 217 -1.17 -2.77 12.46
CA HIS A 217 -1.79 -3.71 13.40
C HIS A 217 -2.05 -3.01 14.73
N GLN A 218 -2.80 -3.66 15.62
CA GLN A 218 -3.05 -3.12 16.95
C GLN A 218 -1.77 -3.18 17.79
N LEU A 219 -1.35 -2.03 18.29
CA LEU A 219 -0.27 -1.90 19.25
C LEU A 219 -0.81 -2.18 20.64
N PHE A 220 -0.09 -3.04 21.35
CA PHE A 220 -0.43 -3.41 22.72
C PHE A 220 0.19 -2.41 23.69
N LEU A 221 -0.60 -1.40 24.04
CA LEU A 221 -0.22 -0.35 24.98
C LEU A 221 -0.78 -0.63 26.39
N PRO A 222 -0.07 -0.23 27.45
CA PRO A 222 -0.47 -0.51 28.84
C PRO A 222 -1.80 0.14 29.23
N ASP A 223 -2.17 1.25 28.59
CA ASP A 223 -3.37 2.03 28.90
C ASP A 223 -4.68 1.49 28.28
N ARG A 224 -4.66 0.24 27.77
CA ARG A 224 -5.80 -0.48 27.18
C ARG A 224 -6.45 0.19 25.97
N LYS A 225 -5.94 1.31 25.47
CA LYS A 225 -6.40 1.86 24.20
C LYS A 225 -5.67 1.13 23.07
N LEU A 226 -6.43 0.36 22.30
CA LEU A 226 -5.95 -0.24 21.07
C LEU A 226 -5.64 0.89 20.09
N GLU A 227 -4.37 1.22 19.95
CA GLU A 227 -3.90 2.13 18.92
C GLU A 227 -3.46 1.32 17.71
N TRP A 228 -3.70 1.86 16.52
CA TRP A 228 -3.17 1.28 15.30
C TRP A 228 -1.77 1.84 15.05
N GLY A 229 -0.85 0.97 14.68
CA GLY A 229 0.50 1.39 14.35
C GLY A 229 1.25 0.31 13.60
N THR A 230 2.52 0.59 13.37
CA THR A 230 3.46 -0.34 12.75
C THR A 230 4.72 -0.42 13.59
N LEU A 231 5.40 -1.56 13.52
CA LEU A 231 6.76 -1.68 14.01
C LEU A 231 7.70 -1.94 12.84
N ILE A 232 8.91 -1.40 12.96
CA ILE A 232 10.05 -1.70 12.08
C ILE A 232 11.03 -2.50 12.91
N ALA A 233 11.33 -3.72 12.49
CA ALA A 233 12.31 -4.59 13.11
C ALA A 233 13.57 -4.66 12.25
N TRP A 234 14.73 -4.51 12.89
CA TRP A 234 16.03 -4.65 12.25
C TRP A 234 16.85 -5.73 12.98
N PRO A 235 17.29 -6.79 12.28
CA PRO A 235 18.10 -7.82 12.91
C PRO A 235 19.42 -7.24 13.41
N VAL A 236 19.91 -7.74 14.53
CA VAL A 236 21.26 -7.49 15.03
C VAL A 236 21.97 -8.83 15.08
N TYR A 237 23.10 -8.93 14.38
CA TYR A 237 23.90 -10.15 14.31
C TYR A 237 25.18 -9.98 15.14
N ALA A 238 25.76 -11.10 15.54
CA ALA A 238 27.12 -11.11 16.08
C ALA A 238 28.10 -10.53 15.05
N GLU A 239 29.13 -9.83 15.53
CA GLU A 239 30.19 -9.33 14.66
C GLU A 239 31.16 -10.45 14.26
N ALA A 240 31.92 -10.22 13.19
CA ALA A 240 32.99 -11.11 12.71
C ALA A 240 32.56 -12.55 12.35
N VAL A 241 31.28 -12.77 12.04
CA VAL A 241 30.77 -14.04 11.50
C VAL A 241 30.25 -13.87 10.06
N PRO A 242 30.31 -14.92 9.22
CA PRO A 242 29.70 -14.89 7.89
C PRO A 242 28.18 -14.62 7.96
N LEU A 243 27.65 -13.87 6.99
CA LEU A 243 26.22 -13.53 6.86
C LEU A 243 25.73 -13.66 5.40
N THR A 244 26.39 -14.52 4.63
CA THR A 244 26.16 -14.69 3.19
C THR A 244 24.94 -15.57 2.92
N THR A 245 24.70 -16.58 3.76
CA THR A 245 23.54 -17.48 3.67
C THR A 245 22.47 -17.14 4.69
N ILE A 246 21.27 -17.68 4.50
CA ILE A 246 20.17 -17.52 5.46
C ILE A 246 20.51 -18.26 6.76
N GLU A 247 21.10 -19.45 6.66
CA GLU A 247 21.50 -20.30 7.77
C GLU A 247 22.54 -19.60 8.65
N GLU A 248 23.54 -18.97 8.02
CA GLU A 248 24.53 -18.14 8.71
C GLU A 248 23.90 -16.99 9.49
N ARG A 249 22.97 -16.24 8.85
CA ARG A 249 22.25 -15.14 9.52
C ARG A 249 21.40 -15.63 10.69
N ARG A 250 20.73 -16.77 10.53
CA ARG A 250 19.94 -17.39 11.60
C ARG A 250 20.79 -17.78 12.78
N ALA A 251 21.96 -18.37 12.53
CA ALA A 251 22.91 -18.75 13.57
C ALA A 251 23.52 -17.53 14.28
N ALA A 252 23.81 -16.47 13.52
CA ALA A 252 24.44 -15.25 14.03
C ALA A 252 23.49 -14.28 14.73
N LEU A 253 22.16 -14.50 14.71
CA LEU A 253 21.18 -13.55 15.21
C LEU A 253 21.26 -13.40 16.75
N LEU A 254 21.55 -12.18 17.21
CA LEU A 254 21.50 -11.80 18.63
C LEU A 254 20.10 -11.35 19.06
N GLY A 255 19.34 -10.73 18.15
CA GLY A 255 18.01 -10.19 18.43
C GLY A 255 17.59 -9.12 17.44
N PHE A 256 16.63 -8.29 17.84
CA PHE A 256 16.09 -7.23 17.00
C PHE A 256 16.06 -5.89 17.71
N ALA A 257 16.55 -4.87 17.01
CA ALA A 257 16.26 -3.48 17.30
C ALA A 257 14.90 -3.14 16.68
N ILE A 258 13.96 -2.63 17.46
CA ILE A 258 12.59 -2.39 17.01
C ILE A 258 12.19 -0.94 17.30
N GLY A 259 11.63 -0.27 16.31
CA GLY A 259 10.94 1.00 16.47
C GLY A 259 9.43 0.79 16.36
N VAL A 260 8.67 1.40 17.27
CA VAL A 260 7.19 1.37 17.26
C VAL A 260 6.67 2.74 16.84
N PHE A 261 5.74 2.77 15.89
CA PHE A 261 5.23 3.99 15.26
C PHE A 261 3.71 4.00 15.26
N ARG A 262 3.10 5.09 15.71
CA ARG A 262 1.63 5.26 15.69
C ARG A 262 1.17 5.63 14.29
N ALA A 263 0.04 5.06 13.85
CA ALA A 263 -0.66 5.59 12.70
C ALA A 263 -1.29 6.93 13.08
N ARG A 264 -0.91 8.02 12.41
CA ARG A 264 -1.51 9.34 12.65
C ARG A 264 -2.98 9.27 12.23
N ARG A 265 -3.93 9.42 13.17
CA ARG A 265 -5.34 9.70 12.81
C ARG A 265 -5.36 11.05 12.10
N ARG A 266 -5.80 11.08 10.83
CA ARG A 266 -6.32 12.34 10.27
C ARG A 266 -7.60 12.66 11.03
N SER A 267 -7.60 13.79 11.73
CA SER A 267 -8.79 14.47 12.23
C SER A 267 -9.51 15.14 11.08
#